data_AF-A0AAW7QFE8-F1
#
_entry.id   AF-A0AAW7QFE8-F1
#
_cell.length_a   1.000
_cell.length_b   1.000
_cell.length_c   1.000
_cell.angle_alpha   90.00
_cell.angle_beta   90.00
_cell.angle_gamma   90.00
#
_symmetry.space_group_name_H-M   'P 1'
#
loop_
_entity.id
_entity.type
_entity.pdbx_description
1 polymer ?
#
loop_
_entity_poly.entity_id
_entity_poly.type
_entity_poly.pdbx_seq_one_letter_code
_entity_poly.pdbx_strand_id
1 'polypeptide(L)'
;MKFEYGSKSQEYDTSGSASTTKVTLVNAEGATIPVHLPADKIDLNNTELLELALEVIYQENFPNRAENEKFDKVDEQLQKNKELAGKAEQVATENKEYLDTVSAITEVLIALAISQNGGMPTPTYNKVAQFIKPLTKSARYVNGDIVSMPYPFDTNSKWPRGTATIFKFQMQQSEGYTYKEQALSDILQQGVLTVVMPRID
;
A
#
# COMPACT_ATOMS: atom_id res chain seq x y z
N MET A 1 -42.81 24.42 -13.56
CA MET A 1 -42.77 25.76 -12.90
C MET A 1 -41.34 25.97 -12.38
N LYS A 2 -40.69 27.10 -12.73
CA LYS A 2 -39.31 27.41 -12.30
C LYS A 2 -39.38 28.42 -11.15
N PHE A 3 -38.79 28.07 -10.01
CA PHE A 3 -38.65 28.99 -8.88
C PHE A 3 -37.31 29.71 -8.91
N GLU A 4 -37.30 30.93 -8.42
CA GLU A 4 -36.14 31.81 -8.30
C GLU A 4 -36.08 32.35 -6.86
N TYR A 5 -34.87 32.73 -6.43
CA TYR A 5 -34.68 33.31 -5.12
C TYR A 5 -35.40 34.67 -5.03
N GLY A 6 -36.26 34.83 -4.03
CA GLY A 6 -36.93 36.10 -3.74
C GLY A 6 -36.23 36.85 -2.60
N SER A 7 -36.23 36.27 -1.40
CA SER A 7 -35.66 36.92 -0.20
C SER A 7 -35.26 35.90 0.87
N LYS A 8 -34.45 36.35 1.85
CA LYS A 8 -34.13 35.61 3.06
C LYS A 8 -34.41 36.44 4.31
N SER A 9 -34.80 35.79 5.39
CA SER A 9 -34.97 36.38 6.71
C SER A 9 -34.66 35.37 7.81
N GLN A 10 -34.09 35.84 8.92
CA GLN A 10 -33.94 35.06 10.14
C GLN A 10 -35.24 35.16 10.96
N GLU A 11 -35.83 34.02 11.29
CA GLU A 11 -36.91 33.93 12.27
C GLU A 11 -36.34 33.62 13.65
N TYR A 12 -37.01 34.13 14.69
CA TYR A 12 -36.64 33.97 16.09
C TYR A 12 -37.81 33.35 16.87
N ASP A 13 -37.50 32.49 17.84
CA ASP A 13 -38.50 31.93 18.73
C ASP A 13 -38.92 32.90 19.85
N THR A 14 -39.79 32.45 20.75
CA THR A 14 -40.29 33.25 21.88
C THR A 14 -39.21 33.56 22.93
N SER A 15 -38.05 32.91 22.88
CA SER A 15 -36.88 33.20 23.73
C SER A 15 -35.95 34.25 23.12
N GLY A 16 -36.18 34.66 21.87
CA GLY A 16 -35.30 35.53 21.11
C GLY A 16 -34.11 34.80 20.47
N SER A 17 -34.13 33.47 20.45
CA SER A 17 -33.09 32.66 19.81
C SER A 17 -33.44 32.46 18.32
N ALA A 18 -32.42 32.48 17.46
CA ALA A 18 -32.59 32.22 16.03
C ALA A 18 -33.14 30.80 15.82
N SER A 19 -34.33 30.69 15.22
CA SER A 19 -35.06 29.43 15.08
C SER A 19 -34.92 28.83 13.67
N THR A 20 -35.11 29.67 12.64
CA THR A 20 -35.20 29.20 11.24
C THR A 20 -34.71 30.27 10.28
N THR A 21 -34.02 29.86 9.22
CA THR A 21 -33.76 30.70 8.05
C THR A 21 -34.93 30.55 7.08
N LYS A 22 -35.75 31.57 6.91
CA LYS A 22 -36.83 31.57 5.92
C LYS A 22 -36.31 32.08 4.58
N VAL A 23 -36.43 31.25 3.56
CA VAL A 23 -36.14 31.57 2.16
C VAL A 23 -37.46 31.66 1.41
N THR A 24 -37.72 32.80 0.77
CA THR A 24 -38.91 32.97 -0.07
C THR A 24 -38.52 32.72 -1.52
N LEU A 25 -39.17 31.74 -2.14
CA LEU A 25 -39.04 31.44 -3.56
C LEU A 25 -40.19 32.06 -4.34
N VAL A 26 -39.89 32.61 -5.52
CA VAL A 26 -40.88 33.25 -6.39
C VAL A 26 -40.82 32.69 -7.80
N ASN A 27 -41.86 32.91 -8.61
CA ASN A 27 -41.83 32.58 -10.04
C ASN A 27 -42.42 33.72 -10.88
N ALA A 28 -42.27 33.62 -12.21
CA ALA A 28 -42.81 34.60 -13.16
C ALA A 28 -44.34 34.69 -13.18
N GLU A 29 -45.04 33.71 -12.61
CA GLU A 29 -46.51 33.63 -12.54
C GLU A 29 -47.06 34.23 -11.23
N GLY A 30 -46.20 34.78 -10.37
CA GLY A 30 -46.58 35.43 -9.11
C GLY A 30 -46.72 34.48 -7.90
N ALA A 31 -46.37 33.21 -8.05
CA ALA A 31 -46.33 32.29 -6.91
C ALA A 31 -45.22 32.70 -5.92
N THR A 32 -45.52 32.61 -4.63
CA THR A 32 -44.58 32.91 -3.54
C THR A 32 -44.61 31.76 -2.55
N ILE A 33 -43.49 31.05 -2.39
CA ILE A 33 -43.39 29.87 -1.53
C ILE A 33 -42.34 30.14 -0.44
N PRO A 34 -42.76 30.21 0.84
CA PRO A 34 -41.82 30.24 1.95
C PRO A 34 -41.26 28.84 2.22
N VAL A 35 -39.93 28.71 2.28
CA VAL A 35 -39.21 27.49 2.63
C VAL A 35 -38.38 27.74 3.88
N HIS A 36 -38.43 26.80 4.82
CA HIS A 36 -37.78 26.91 6.12
C HIS A 36 -36.53 26.03 6.16
N LEU A 37 -35.37 26.67 6.32
CA LEU A 37 -34.06 26.04 6.46
C LEU A 37 -33.55 26.17 7.91
N PRO A 38 -32.59 25.34 8.34
CA PRO A 38 -31.97 25.49 9.65
C PRO A 38 -31.43 26.91 9.92
N ALA A 39 -31.48 27.35 11.18
CA ALA A 39 -31.10 28.71 11.57
C ALA A 39 -29.66 29.10 11.19
N ASP A 40 -28.74 28.14 11.14
CA ASP A 40 -27.32 28.35 10.80
C ASP A 40 -27.10 28.61 9.29
N LYS A 41 -28.13 28.47 8.45
CA LYS A 41 -28.02 28.67 7.00
C LYS A 41 -28.15 30.12 6.55
N ILE A 42 -28.50 31.04 7.44
CA ILE A 42 -28.77 32.45 7.11
C ILE A 42 -27.61 33.15 6.38
N ASP A 43 -26.37 32.73 6.66
CA ASP A 43 -25.16 33.32 6.09
C ASP A 43 -24.79 32.80 4.70
N LEU A 44 -25.48 31.75 4.21
CA LEU A 44 -25.26 31.24 2.86
C LEU A 44 -25.65 32.26 1.79
N ASN A 45 -25.04 32.11 0.61
CA ASN A 45 -25.35 32.95 -0.52
C ASN A 45 -26.69 32.57 -1.16
N ASN A 46 -27.24 33.45 -2.00
CA ASN A 46 -28.57 33.26 -2.57
C ASN A 46 -28.68 31.98 -3.44
N THR A 47 -27.61 31.57 -4.11
CA THR A 47 -27.58 30.35 -4.94
C THR A 47 -27.64 29.11 -4.06
N GLU A 48 -26.82 29.05 -3.01
CA GLU A 48 -26.82 27.95 -2.04
C GLU A 48 -28.17 27.83 -1.32
N LEU A 49 -28.76 28.97 -0.93
CA LEU A 49 -30.09 28.99 -0.31
C LEU A 49 -31.20 28.55 -1.26
N LEU A 50 -31.09 28.92 -2.55
CA LEU A 50 -32.03 28.46 -3.58
C LEU A 50 -31.94 26.95 -3.77
N GLU A 51 -30.73 26.39 -3.88
CA GLU A 51 -30.54 24.94 -4.04
C GLU A 51 -31.08 24.15 -2.85
N LEU A 52 -30.76 24.58 -1.62
CA LEU A 52 -31.28 23.95 -0.41
C LEU A 52 -32.81 24.06 -0.30
N ALA A 53 -33.38 25.22 -0.63
CA ALA A 53 -34.83 25.41 -0.60
C ALA A 53 -35.56 24.56 -1.65
N LEU A 54 -34.98 24.42 -2.85
CA LEU A 54 -35.49 23.51 -3.88
C LEU A 54 -35.38 22.04 -3.46
N GLU A 55 -34.32 21.65 -2.75
CA GLU A 55 -34.20 20.28 -2.22
C GLU A 55 -35.26 19.99 -1.16
N VAL A 56 -35.58 20.94 -0.26
CA VAL A 56 -36.68 20.78 0.70
C VAL A 56 -38.01 20.55 -0.03
N ILE A 57 -38.34 21.40 -1.01
CA ILE A 57 -39.56 21.24 -1.82
C ILE A 57 -39.57 19.89 -2.54
N TYR A 58 -38.42 19.45 -3.07
CA TYR A 58 -38.31 18.16 -3.74
C TYR A 58 -38.55 16.99 -2.78
N GLN A 59 -37.98 17.02 -1.59
CA GLN A 59 -38.16 15.99 -0.56
C GLN A 59 -39.60 15.93 -0.05
N GLU A 60 -40.24 17.07 0.21
CA GLU A 60 -41.62 17.13 0.68
C GLU A 60 -42.62 16.59 -0.36
N ASN A 61 -42.39 16.86 -1.65
CA ASN A 61 -43.28 16.40 -2.72
C ASN A 61 -42.99 14.98 -3.20
N PHE A 62 -41.77 14.47 -3.02
CA PHE A 62 -41.34 13.16 -3.53
C PHE A 62 -40.49 12.36 -2.52
N PRO A 63 -41.01 12.10 -1.31
CA PRO A 63 -40.22 11.50 -0.22
C PRO A 63 -39.56 10.16 -0.62
N ASN A 64 -40.33 9.26 -1.24
CA ASN A 64 -39.83 7.95 -1.67
C ASN A 64 -38.84 8.05 -2.84
N ARG A 65 -38.95 9.07 -3.72
CA ARG A 65 -38.03 9.21 -4.87
C ARG A 65 -36.69 9.80 -4.41
N ALA A 66 -36.72 10.81 -3.54
CA ALA A 66 -35.52 11.45 -3.03
C ALA A 66 -34.66 10.46 -2.21
N GLU A 67 -35.31 9.59 -1.44
CA GLU A 67 -34.64 8.51 -0.70
C GLU A 67 -34.07 7.45 -1.64
N ASN A 68 -34.85 6.97 -2.62
CA ASN A 68 -34.38 5.99 -3.61
C ASN A 68 -33.17 6.50 -4.42
N GLU A 69 -33.19 7.75 -4.89
CA GLU A 69 -32.06 8.33 -5.64
C GLU A 69 -30.78 8.46 -4.80
N LYS A 70 -30.91 8.67 -3.48
CA LYS A 70 -29.76 8.67 -2.55
C LYS A 70 -29.22 7.24 -2.36
N PHE A 71 -30.10 6.24 -2.21
CA PHE A 71 -29.69 4.84 -2.10
C PHE A 71 -29.04 4.32 -3.38
N ASP A 72 -29.60 4.62 -4.56
CA ASP A 72 -29.03 4.22 -5.85
C ASP A 72 -27.59 4.75 -6.02
N LYS A 73 -27.34 6.01 -5.61
CA LYS A 73 -25.99 6.59 -5.62
C LYS A 73 -25.05 5.88 -4.64
N VAL A 74 -25.54 5.50 -3.46
CA VAL A 74 -24.75 4.76 -2.46
C VAL A 74 -24.40 3.36 -3.00
N ASP A 75 -25.36 2.67 -3.60
CA ASP A 75 -25.15 1.34 -4.19
C ASP A 75 -24.16 1.39 -5.36
N GLU A 76 -24.26 2.40 -6.23
CA GLU A 76 -23.30 2.61 -7.32
C GLU A 76 -21.88 2.86 -6.78
N GLN A 77 -21.73 3.69 -5.75
CA GLN A 77 -20.44 3.93 -5.09
C GLN A 77 -19.90 2.66 -4.42
N LEU A 78 -20.75 1.88 -3.77
CA LEU A 78 -20.37 0.64 -3.12
C LEU A 78 -19.91 -0.40 -4.14
N GLN A 79 -20.58 -0.49 -5.29
CA GLN A 79 -20.18 -1.37 -6.39
C GLN A 79 -18.81 -0.95 -6.96
N LYS A 80 -18.61 0.35 -7.23
CA LYS A 80 -17.30 0.87 -7.69
C LYS A 80 -16.18 0.57 -6.70
N ASN A 81 -16.44 0.73 -5.39
CA ASN A 81 -15.47 0.43 -4.36
C ASN A 81 -15.12 -1.07 -4.30
N LYS A 82 -16.10 -1.96 -4.46
CA LYS A 82 -15.86 -3.41 -4.56
C LYS A 82 -15.01 -3.78 -5.78
N GLU A 83 -15.29 -3.18 -6.94
CA GLU A 83 -14.50 -3.40 -8.16
C GLU A 83 -13.06 -2.91 -8.00
N LEU A 84 -12.86 -1.74 -7.39
CA LEU A 84 -11.52 -1.20 -7.10
C LEU A 84 -10.76 -2.07 -6.10
N ALA A 85 -11.42 -2.55 -5.05
CA ALA A 85 -10.82 -3.47 -4.08
C ALA A 85 -10.39 -4.79 -4.74
N GLY A 86 -11.24 -5.37 -5.60
CA GLY A 86 -10.90 -6.58 -6.36
C GLY A 86 -9.71 -6.38 -7.30
N LYS A 87 -9.64 -5.24 -8.01
CA LYS A 87 -8.47 -4.90 -8.85
C LYS A 87 -7.20 -4.73 -8.03
N ALA A 88 -7.28 -4.11 -6.85
CA ALA A 88 -6.13 -3.94 -5.97
C ALA A 88 -5.59 -5.29 -5.45
N GLU A 89 -6.49 -6.23 -5.09
CA GLU A 89 -6.12 -7.57 -4.67
C GLU A 89 -5.47 -8.38 -5.80
N GLN A 90 -5.99 -8.26 -7.03
CA GLN A 90 -5.40 -8.86 -8.21
C GLN A 90 -3.98 -8.32 -8.47
N VAL A 91 -3.81 -7.00 -8.50
CA VAL A 91 -2.49 -6.36 -8.71
C VAL A 91 -1.50 -6.77 -7.62
N ALA A 92 -1.94 -6.89 -6.36
CA ALA A 92 -1.08 -7.35 -5.28
C ALA A 92 -0.62 -8.80 -5.47
N THR A 93 -1.51 -9.66 -5.98
CA THR A 93 -1.19 -11.07 -6.28
C THR A 93 -0.21 -11.19 -7.45
N GLU A 94 -0.48 -10.50 -8.56
CA GLU A 94 0.40 -10.46 -9.73
C GLU A 94 1.81 -9.94 -9.36
N ASN A 95 1.88 -8.84 -8.58
CA ASN A 95 3.16 -8.32 -8.10
C ASN A 95 3.95 -9.32 -7.25
N LYS A 96 3.27 -10.11 -6.42
CA LYS A 96 3.92 -11.16 -5.63
C LYS A 96 4.51 -12.24 -6.53
N GLU A 97 3.76 -12.71 -7.52
CA GLU A 97 4.25 -13.70 -8.49
C GLU A 97 5.43 -13.17 -9.32
N TYR A 98 5.40 -11.89 -9.71
CA TYR A 98 6.55 -11.24 -10.36
C TYR A 98 7.79 -11.22 -9.46
N LEU A 99 7.63 -10.90 -8.17
CA LEU A 99 8.75 -10.90 -7.22
C LEU A 99 9.34 -12.30 -7.02
N ASP A 100 8.48 -13.33 -6.91
CA ASP A 100 8.92 -14.72 -6.79
C ASP A 100 9.69 -15.16 -8.04
N THR A 101 9.22 -14.78 -9.23
CA THR A 101 9.89 -15.05 -10.51
C THR A 101 11.26 -14.36 -10.59
N VAL A 102 11.34 -13.08 -10.20
CA VAL A 102 12.60 -12.32 -10.17
C VAL A 102 13.57 -12.92 -9.16
N SER A 103 13.09 -13.38 -8.01
CA SER A 103 13.90 -14.09 -7.01
C SER A 103 14.52 -15.35 -7.61
N ALA A 104 13.72 -16.19 -8.27
CA ALA A 104 14.19 -17.42 -8.91
C ALA A 104 15.23 -17.14 -10.01
N ILE A 105 15.00 -16.13 -10.87
CA ILE A 105 15.97 -15.72 -11.90
C ILE A 105 17.29 -15.27 -11.26
N THR A 106 17.21 -14.50 -10.17
CA THR A 106 18.39 -14.01 -9.46
C THR A 106 19.21 -15.17 -8.89
N GLU A 107 18.56 -16.15 -8.25
CA GLU A 107 19.22 -17.35 -7.75
C GLU A 107 19.94 -18.14 -8.86
N VAL A 108 19.31 -18.28 -10.03
CA VAL A 108 19.92 -18.93 -11.21
C VAL A 108 21.12 -18.15 -11.75
N LEU A 109 21.04 -16.81 -11.83
CA LEU A 109 22.14 -15.97 -12.29
C LEU A 109 23.34 -16.00 -11.32
N ILE A 110 23.08 -16.08 -10.02
CA ILE A 110 24.09 -16.26 -8.99
C ILE A 110 24.77 -17.62 -9.17
N ALA A 111 24.00 -18.69 -9.32
CA ALA A 111 24.52 -20.03 -9.57
C ALA A 111 25.38 -20.10 -10.84
N LEU A 112 24.93 -19.46 -11.94
CA LEU A 112 25.66 -19.40 -13.21
C LEU A 112 26.96 -18.58 -13.10
N ALA A 113 26.93 -17.45 -12.38
CA ALA A 113 28.11 -16.62 -12.18
C ALA A 113 29.18 -17.33 -11.33
N ILE A 114 28.75 -18.20 -10.40
CA ILE A 114 29.66 -19.02 -9.58
C ILE A 114 30.26 -20.17 -10.40
N SER A 115 29.55 -20.71 -11.42
CA SER A 115 29.99 -21.89 -12.18
C SER A 115 31.03 -21.62 -13.28
N GLN A 116 31.28 -20.36 -13.67
CA GLN A 116 32.08 -20.01 -14.86
C GLN A 116 33.57 -19.68 -14.58
N ASN A 117 34.19 -20.22 -13.53
CA ASN A 117 35.65 -20.15 -13.29
C ASN A 117 36.27 -18.74 -13.31
N GLY A 118 36.10 -18.00 -12.21
CA GLY A 118 36.97 -16.88 -11.86
C GLY A 118 36.22 -15.66 -11.36
N GLY A 119 35.74 -15.73 -10.12
CA GLY A 119 35.32 -14.62 -9.26
C GLY A 119 34.48 -13.52 -9.92
N MET A 120 33.24 -13.34 -9.49
CA MET A 120 32.44 -12.18 -9.90
C MET A 120 33.20 -10.86 -9.61
N PRO A 121 33.24 -9.88 -10.54
CA PRO A 121 33.85 -8.58 -10.27
C PRO A 121 33.22 -7.93 -9.04
N THR A 122 34.02 -7.27 -8.19
CA THR A 122 33.57 -6.70 -6.91
C THR A 122 32.27 -5.89 -6.98
N PRO A 123 32.04 -5.00 -7.97
CA PRO A 123 30.77 -4.24 -8.06
C PRO A 123 29.54 -5.14 -8.25
N THR A 124 29.66 -6.19 -9.07
CA THR A 124 28.58 -7.15 -9.32
C THR A 124 28.40 -8.06 -8.11
N TYR A 125 29.51 -8.48 -7.49
CA TYR A 125 29.51 -9.31 -6.29
C TYR A 125 28.75 -8.65 -5.15
N ASN A 126 29.05 -7.37 -4.88
CA ASN A 126 28.42 -6.63 -3.80
C ASN A 126 26.90 -6.54 -3.96
N LYS A 127 26.41 -6.36 -5.19
CA LYS A 127 24.97 -6.37 -5.46
C LYS A 127 24.38 -7.74 -5.14
N VAL A 128 25.00 -8.81 -5.63
CA VAL A 128 24.53 -10.18 -5.38
C VAL A 128 24.53 -10.53 -3.89
N ALA A 129 25.60 -10.23 -3.17
CA ALA A 129 25.73 -10.53 -1.75
C ALA A 129 24.67 -9.81 -0.89
N GLN A 130 24.14 -8.67 -1.34
CA GLN A 130 23.06 -7.95 -0.66
C GLN A 130 21.68 -8.61 -0.82
N PHE A 131 21.46 -9.39 -1.90
CA PHE A 131 20.16 -10.02 -2.16
C PHE A 131 20.04 -11.44 -1.58
N ILE A 132 21.16 -12.12 -1.35
CA ILE A 132 21.17 -13.48 -0.81
C ILE A 132 20.76 -13.45 0.67
N LYS A 133 19.89 -14.39 1.06
CA LYS A 133 19.38 -14.51 2.43
C LYS A 133 20.51 -14.87 3.43
N PRO A 134 20.48 -14.34 4.66
CA PRO A 134 21.43 -14.73 5.70
C PRO A 134 21.06 -16.08 6.33
N LEU A 135 21.97 -16.59 7.17
CA LEU A 135 21.68 -17.75 8.01
C LEU A 135 20.52 -17.43 8.98
N THR A 136 19.55 -18.34 9.03
CA THR A 136 18.36 -18.21 9.88
C THR A 136 18.38 -19.31 10.94
N LYS A 137 18.16 -18.94 12.21
CA LYS A 137 18.12 -19.89 13.32
C LYS A 137 17.09 -20.99 13.06
N SER A 138 17.44 -22.23 13.38
CA SER A 138 16.62 -23.44 13.19
C SER A 138 16.32 -23.81 11.74
N ALA A 139 16.79 -23.05 10.75
CA ALA A 139 16.68 -23.45 9.35
C ALA A 139 17.61 -24.66 9.08
N ARG A 140 17.11 -25.58 8.26
CA ARG A 140 17.87 -26.74 7.77
C ARG A 140 18.37 -26.43 6.36
N TYR A 141 19.68 -26.55 6.17
CA TYR A 141 20.38 -26.36 4.91
C TYR A 141 20.91 -27.69 4.38
N VAL A 142 21.02 -27.82 3.06
CA VAL A 142 21.55 -28.99 2.35
C VAL A 142 22.77 -28.62 1.51
N ASN A 143 23.45 -29.63 0.99
CA ASN A 143 24.62 -29.40 0.13
C ASN A 143 24.26 -28.54 -1.09
N GLY A 144 25.05 -27.48 -1.33
CA GLY A 144 24.85 -26.54 -2.42
C GLY A 144 24.04 -25.29 -2.06
N ASP A 145 23.37 -25.24 -0.90
CA ASP A 145 22.67 -24.04 -0.45
C ASP A 145 23.63 -22.85 -0.30
N ILE A 146 23.13 -21.65 -0.57
CA ILE A 146 23.90 -20.40 -0.57
C ILE A 146 23.30 -19.41 0.43
N VAL A 147 24.17 -18.75 1.20
CA VAL A 147 23.80 -17.71 2.16
C VAL A 147 24.76 -16.52 2.09
N SER A 148 24.35 -15.36 2.60
CA SER A 148 25.20 -14.17 2.72
C SER A 148 25.34 -13.74 4.18
N MET A 149 26.58 -13.62 4.64
CA MET A 149 26.90 -13.23 6.01
C MET A 149 28.06 -12.22 6.03
N PRO A 150 28.23 -11.43 7.09
CA PRO A 150 29.40 -10.57 7.26
C PRO A 150 30.70 -11.41 7.29
N TYR A 151 31.72 -10.99 6.55
CA TYR A 151 33.02 -11.66 6.52
C TYR A 151 33.62 -11.74 7.94
N PRO A 152 33.99 -12.93 8.44
CA PRO A 152 34.33 -13.07 9.86
C PRO A 152 35.79 -12.75 10.18
N PHE A 153 36.67 -12.65 9.18
CA PHE A 153 38.11 -12.51 9.35
C PHE A 153 38.60 -11.10 9.09
N ASP A 154 39.68 -10.72 9.78
CA ASP A 154 40.36 -9.43 9.61
C ASP A 154 41.74 -9.60 8.95
N THR A 155 41.91 -10.68 8.19
CA THR A 155 43.19 -11.09 7.59
C THR A 155 43.38 -10.62 6.16
N ASN A 156 42.35 -10.04 5.53
CA ASN A 156 42.37 -9.60 4.14
C ASN A 156 42.11 -8.10 4.05
N SER A 157 43.15 -7.31 3.76
CA SER A 157 43.03 -5.85 3.60
C SER A 157 42.16 -5.43 2.41
N LYS A 158 42.10 -6.25 1.35
CA LYS A 158 41.25 -6.00 0.18
C LYS A 158 39.80 -6.48 0.38
N TRP A 159 39.54 -7.25 1.44
CA TRP A 159 38.20 -7.74 1.78
C TRP A 159 37.97 -7.66 3.31
N PRO A 160 37.66 -6.46 3.83
CA PRO A 160 37.63 -6.21 5.26
C PRO A 160 36.57 -7.04 5.99
N ARG A 161 36.82 -7.28 7.28
CA ARG A 161 35.84 -7.87 8.20
C ARG A 161 34.51 -7.12 8.13
N GLY A 162 33.40 -7.87 8.15
CA GLY A 162 32.05 -7.32 8.11
C GLY A 162 31.48 -7.12 6.70
N THR A 163 32.30 -7.23 5.65
CA THR A 163 31.82 -7.14 4.26
C THR A 163 30.85 -8.28 3.95
N ALA A 164 29.68 -7.97 3.34
CA ALA A 164 28.71 -8.99 2.95
C ALA A 164 29.34 -10.00 1.98
N THR A 165 29.35 -11.27 2.37
CA THR A 165 30.11 -12.32 1.69
C THR A 165 29.23 -13.55 1.49
N ILE A 166 29.37 -14.16 0.32
CA ILE A 166 28.63 -15.35 -0.11
C ILE A 166 29.32 -16.59 0.45
N PHE A 167 28.54 -17.47 1.06
CA PHE A 167 28.96 -18.77 1.57
C PHE A 167 28.12 -19.87 0.94
N LYS A 168 28.75 -21.00 0.62
CA LYS A 168 28.09 -22.18 0.06
C LYS A 168 28.25 -23.37 0.99
N PHE A 169 27.16 -24.07 1.26
CA PHE A 169 27.19 -25.34 1.99
C PHE A 169 27.87 -26.42 1.16
N GLN A 170 28.85 -27.09 1.77
CA GLN A 170 29.61 -28.17 1.16
C GLN A 170 29.60 -29.38 2.10
N MET A 171 28.60 -30.23 1.93
CA MET A 171 28.36 -31.43 2.76
C MET A 171 28.11 -32.64 1.86
N GLN A 172 28.02 -33.84 2.44
CA GLN A 172 27.55 -34.98 1.65
C GLN A 172 26.08 -34.78 1.25
N GLN A 173 25.66 -35.36 0.13
CA GLN A 173 24.32 -35.12 -0.44
C GLN A 173 23.17 -35.62 0.46
N SER A 174 23.45 -36.60 1.34
CA SER A 174 22.52 -37.14 2.34
C SER A 174 22.53 -36.36 3.66
N GLU A 175 23.48 -35.45 3.86
CA GLU A 175 23.63 -34.66 5.08
C GLU A 175 22.85 -33.35 5.02
N GLY A 176 22.47 -32.84 6.18
CA GLY A 176 21.89 -31.51 6.29
C GLY A 176 22.31 -30.84 7.59
N TYR A 177 22.48 -29.53 7.55
CA TYR A 177 22.96 -28.73 8.66
C TYR A 177 21.84 -27.88 9.23
N THR A 178 21.65 -27.89 10.55
CA THR A 178 20.69 -27.01 11.23
C THR A 178 21.44 -25.92 11.95
N TYR A 179 21.22 -24.67 11.54
CA TYR A 179 21.89 -23.52 12.15
C TYR A 179 21.32 -23.22 13.53
N LYS A 180 22.20 -23.11 14.52
CA LYS A 180 21.88 -22.87 15.94
C LYS A 180 22.63 -21.66 16.48
N GLU A 181 22.84 -20.64 15.65
CA GLU A 181 23.55 -19.40 16.03
C GLU A 181 25.04 -19.58 16.37
N GLN A 182 25.67 -20.65 15.85
CA GLN A 182 27.12 -20.83 15.97
C GLN A 182 27.86 -19.69 15.26
N ALA A 183 29.05 -19.35 15.75
CA ALA A 183 29.88 -18.35 15.11
C ALA A 183 30.29 -18.81 13.70
N LEU A 184 30.20 -17.91 12.73
CA LEU A 184 30.48 -18.24 11.32
C LEU A 184 31.91 -18.78 11.12
N SER A 185 32.89 -18.27 11.88
CA SER A 185 34.26 -18.78 11.91
C SER A 185 34.32 -20.27 12.24
N ASP A 186 33.49 -20.74 13.15
CA ASP A 186 33.52 -22.11 13.66
C ASP A 186 32.90 -23.05 12.62
N ILE A 187 31.82 -22.62 11.96
CA ILE A 187 31.18 -23.37 10.88
C ILE A 187 32.12 -23.54 9.69
N LEU A 188 32.90 -22.48 9.37
CA LEU A 188 33.93 -22.53 8.33
C LEU A 188 35.08 -23.46 8.71
N GLN A 189 35.55 -23.42 9.96
CA GLN A 189 36.60 -24.33 10.44
C GLN A 189 36.15 -25.80 10.42
N GLN A 190 34.86 -26.06 10.67
CA GLN A 190 34.26 -27.39 10.55
C GLN A 190 34.13 -27.87 9.08
N GLY A 191 34.38 -27.01 8.09
CA GLY A 191 34.29 -27.35 6.67
C GLY A 191 32.86 -27.48 6.13
N VAL A 192 31.84 -27.13 6.93
CA VAL A 192 30.42 -27.20 6.53
C VAL A 192 30.09 -26.14 5.47
N LEU A 193 30.70 -24.97 5.60
CA LEU A 193 30.58 -23.85 4.66
C LEU A 193 31.92 -23.60 3.95
N THR A 194 31.84 -23.10 2.73
CA THR A 194 32.98 -22.53 2.01
C THR A 194 32.71 -21.09 1.62
N VAL A 195 33.77 -20.28 1.58
CA VAL A 195 33.69 -18.87 1.19
C VAL A 195 33.80 -18.75 -0.32
N VAL A 196 32.88 -18.02 -0.95
CA VAL A 196 32.94 -17.69 -2.38
C VAL A 196 33.45 -16.27 -2.53
N MET A 197 34.73 -16.09 -2.86
CA MET A 197 35.36 -14.77 -2.96
C MET A 197 35.12 -14.12 -4.34
N PRO A 198 34.98 -12.79 -4.42
CA PRO A 198 34.98 -12.07 -5.69
C PRO A 198 36.35 -12.12 -6.37
N ARG A 199 36.40 -11.72 -7.64
CA ARG A 199 37.66 -11.35 -8.26
C ARG A 199 38.07 -9.97 -7.76
N ILE A 200 39.13 -9.95 -6.98
CA ILE A 200 39.72 -8.75 -6.40
C ILE A 200 40.92 -8.39 -7.26
N ASP A 201 40.88 -7.22 -7.89
CA ASP A 201 42.02 -6.66 -8.65
C ASP A 201 43.13 -6.18 -7.68
#